data_AF-A0A963DPQ0-F1
#
_entry.id   AF-A0A963DPQ0-F1
#
_cell.length_a   1.000
_cell.length_b   1.000
_cell.length_c   1.000
_cell.angle_alpha   90.00
_cell.angle_beta   90.00
_cell.angle_gamma   90.00
#
_symmetry.space_group_name_H-M   'P 1'
#
loop_
_entity.id
_entity.type
_entity.pdbx_description
1 polymer ?
#
loop_
_entity_poly.entity_id
_entity_poly.type
_entity_poly.pdbx_seq_one_letter_code
_entity_poly.pdbx_strand_id
1 'polypeptide(L)'
;MSDSYLSSSAPLSPADPLQLAERYPACFNWQNPQPLKRGIHRELMATDFQDSGMKLADLKRAMARYCNRPRYLKALRAGVPRIDLQGQPVGVVTPEEVAEAQIHLATWKAQHGDPPAASRSSESVFPLNDTPVPKEHLVPGRLELTVKFSELPRPLAVQDGVKIGIETGEGVVTAILPRKIWRKLEQAAQDKPYWVAALSGALERATATEITLKYPTLQVFEKKSRPEGLPAGEAPAPSGREVKEPEPVVSRLNYPPLSLKGRRSASNPD
;
A
#
# COMPACT_ATOMS: atom_id res chain seq x y z
N MET A 1 -22.66 -12.82 11.23
CA MET A 1 -21.72 -11.67 11.15
C MET A 1 -20.38 -12.20 11.57
N SER A 2 -19.63 -12.66 10.57
CA SER A 2 -18.45 -13.50 10.72
C SER A 2 -17.26 -12.62 10.37
N ASP A 3 -16.54 -12.14 11.38
CA ASP A 3 -15.36 -11.31 11.16
C ASP A 3 -14.20 -12.18 10.65
N SER A 4 -14.08 -12.15 9.33
CA SER A 4 -12.98 -12.65 8.52
C SER A 4 -11.74 -11.78 8.72
N TYR A 5 -10.98 -12.05 9.78
CA TYR A 5 -9.60 -11.58 9.91
C TYR A 5 -8.74 -12.70 10.48
N LEU A 6 -8.15 -13.53 9.61
CA LEU A 6 -6.88 -14.26 9.82
C LEU A 6 -6.58 -15.08 8.55
N SER A 7 -6.48 -14.41 7.40
CA SER A 7 -5.77 -14.96 6.24
C SER A 7 -4.65 -14.01 5.87
N SER A 8 -3.59 -14.01 6.68
CA SER A 8 -2.29 -13.49 6.28
C SER A 8 -1.24 -14.52 6.69
N SER A 9 -0.91 -15.37 5.73
CA SER A 9 0.09 -16.43 5.82
C SER A 9 1.49 -15.83 5.79
N ALA A 10 1.99 -15.43 6.96
CA ALA A 10 3.41 -15.52 7.26
C ALA A 10 3.63 -16.82 8.05
N PRO A 11 4.76 -17.54 7.88
CA PRO A 11 5.05 -18.69 8.72
C PRO A 11 5.09 -18.20 10.18
N LEU A 12 4.11 -18.63 10.97
CA LEU A 12 4.07 -18.34 12.40
C LEU A 12 5.37 -18.85 12.98
N SER A 13 6.17 -17.94 13.56
CA SER A 13 7.38 -18.33 14.28
C SER A 13 6.97 -19.37 15.33
N PRO A 14 7.77 -20.42 15.60
CA PRO A 14 7.45 -21.39 16.65
C PRO A 14 7.30 -20.74 18.03
N ALA A 15 7.82 -19.51 18.19
CA ALA A 15 7.65 -18.71 19.39
C ALA A 15 6.34 -17.92 19.42
N ASP A 16 5.53 -17.88 18.37
CA ASP A 16 4.33 -17.04 18.32
C ASP A 16 3.37 -17.36 19.49
N PRO A 17 2.85 -16.35 20.22
CA PRO A 17 1.91 -16.60 21.31
C PRO A 17 0.66 -17.40 20.93
N LEU A 18 0.26 -17.39 19.65
CA LEU A 18 -0.82 -18.25 19.16
C LEU A 18 -0.46 -19.73 19.25
N GLN A 19 0.78 -20.10 18.90
CA GLN A 19 1.29 -21.47 19.04
C GLN A 19 1.43 -21.87 20.52
N LEU A 20 1.77 -20.93 21.40
CA LEU A 20 1.78 -21.17 22.85
C LEU A 20 0.37 -21.44 23.40
N ALA A 21 -0.65 -20.74 22.89
CA ALA A 21 -2.05 -20.97 23.26
C ALA A 21 -2.60 -22.34 22.80
N GLU A 22 -2.13 -22.85 21.67
CA GLU A 22 -2.47 -24.20 21.19
C GLU A 22 -1.86 -25.29 22.09
N ARG A 23 -0.62 -25.12 22.55
CA ARG A 23 0.08 -26.11 23.40
C ARG A 23 -0.32 -26.04 24.87
N TYR A 24 -0.54 -24.84 25.38
CA TYR A 24 -0.85 -24.58 26.80
C TYR A 24 -2.16 -23.80 26.94
N PRO A 25 -3.31 -24.40 26.57
CA PRO A 25 -4.60 -23.72 26.60
C PRO A 25 -5.06 -23.34 28.03
N ALA A 26 -4.53 -24.01 29.06
CA ALA A 26 -4.82 -23.70 30.45
C ALA A 26 -4.14 -22.41 30.94
N CYS A 27 -3.05 -21.98 30.30
CA CYS A 27 -2.25 -20.83 30.71
C CYS A 27 -2.39 -19.65 29.73
N PHE A 28 -2.36 -19.95 28.43
CA PHE A 28 -2.40 -18.96 27.36
C PHE A 28 -3.77 -18.98 26.69
N ASN A 29 -4.46 -17.83 26.74
CA ASN A 29 -5.75 -17.66 26.09
C ASN A 29 -5.75 -16.33 25.32
N TRP A 30 -5.99 -16.42 24.01
CA TRP A 30 -5.91 -15.26 23.14
C TRP A 30 -7.08 -14.28 23.32
N GLN A 31 -8.27 -14.80 23.63
CA GLN A 31 -9.50 -14.04 23.80
C GLN A 31 -9.59 -13.45 25.20
N ASN A 32 -9.29 -14.25 26.23
CA ASN A 32 -9.36 -13.88 27.64
C ASN A 32 -8.03 -14.18 28.37
N PRO A 33 -7.00 -13.34 28.19
CA PRO A 33 -5.70 -13.56 28.81
C PRO A 33 -5.77 -13.47 30.33
N GLN A 34 -5.05 -14.35 31.03
CA GLN A 34 -4.93 -14.35 32.49
C GLN A 34 -3.51 -13.94 32.92
N PRO A 35 -3.33 -13.40 34.15
CA PRO A 35 -2.00 -13.03 34.64
C PRO A 35 -1.08 -14.24 34.71
N LEU A 36 0.06 -14.21 34.00
CA LEU A 36 0.99 -15.33 33.97
C LEU A 36 1.91 -15.36 35.19
N LYS A 37 2.40 -16.54 35.57
CA LYS A 37 3.46 -16.70 36.58
C LYS A 37 4.71 -15.91 36.20
N ARG A 38 5.31 -15.23 37.18
CA ARG A 38 6.58 -14.52 36.99
C ARG A 38 7.68 -15.53 36.65
N GLY A 39 8.40 -15.30 35.56
CA GLY A 39 9.49 -16.20 35.14
C GLY A 39 9.04 -17.41 34.31
N ILE A 40 7.78 -17.50 33.89
CA ILE A 40 7.26 -18.64 33.10
C ILE A 40 8.04 -18.94 31.82
N HIS A 41 8.74 -17.95 31.25
CA HIS A 41 9.67 -18.16 30.12
C HIS A 41 10.78 -19.17 30.41
N ARG A 42 11.23 -19.28 31.67
CA ARG A 42 12.28 -20.24 32.06
C ARG A 42 11.73 -21.67 32.09
N GLU A 43 10.51 -21.83 32.59
CA GLU A 43 9.81 -23.13 32.63
C GLU A 43 9.48 -23.62 31.22
N LEU A 44 8.97 -22.72 30.37
CA LEU A 44 8.75 -23.00 28.94
C LEU A 44 10.04 -23.43 28.24
N MET A 45 11.14 -22.71 28.48
CA MET A 45 12.45 -23.04 27.90
C MET A 45 12.98 -24.40 28.35
N ALA A 46 12.82 -24.73 29.63
CA ALA A 46 13.31 -25.99 30.19
C ALA A 46 12.46 -27.21 29.79
N THR A 47 11.20 -27.01 29.42
CA THR A 47 10.27 -28.11 29.10
C THR A 47 10.25 -28.40 27.60
N ASP A 48 9.66 -27.53 26.80
CA ASP A 48 9.34 -27.83 25.40
C ASP A 48 10.35 -27.27 24.40
N PHE A 49 11.04 -26.19 24.78
CA PHE A 49 11.90 -25.44 23.85
C PHE A 49 13.39 -25.75 24.01
N GLN A 50 13.74 -26.67 24.91
CA GLN A 50 15.11 -27.14 25.09
C GLN A 50 15.62 -27.85 23.83
N ASP A 51 14.79 -28.73 23.26
CA ASP A 51 15.16 -29.56 22.10
C ASP A 51 14.72 -28.95 20.75
N SER A 52 13.90 -27.89 20.77
CA SER A 52 13.35 -27.27 19.56
C SER A 52 14.31 -26.27 18.88
N GLY A 53 15.53 -26.08 19.40
CA GLY A 53 16.51 -25.12 18.89
C GLY A 53 16.10 -23.65 19.02
N MET A 54 15.08 -23.33 19.83
CA MET A 54 14.58 -21.96 19.98
C MET A 54 15.45 -21.13 20.91
N LYS A 55 15.75 -19.89 20.52
CA LYS A 55 16.53 -18.97 21.35
C LYS A 55 15.63 -18.29 22.38
N LEU A 56 16.18 -18.05 23.58
CA LEU A 56 15.48 -17.35 24.67
C LEU A 56 15.00 -15.95 24.27
N ALA A 57 15.75 -15.29 23.38
CA ALA A 57 15.37 -13.99 22.84
C ALA A 57 14.05 -14.03 22.08
N ASP A 58 13.82 -15.08 21.28
CA ASP A 58 12.61 -15.22 20.47
C ASP A 58 11.38 -15.49 21.35
N LEU A 59 11.54 -16.35 22.37
CA LEU A 59 10.49 -16.60 23.37
C LEU A 59 10.16 -15.32 24.16
N LYS A 60 11.17 -14.57 24.60
CA LYS A 60 10.95 -13.29 25.29
C LYS A 60 10.25 -12.27 24.40
N ARG A 61 10.62 -12.18 23.12
CA ARG A 61 9.98 -11.29 22.15
C ARG A 61 8.51 -11.65 21.96
N ALA A 62 8.20 -12.94 21.84
CA ALA A 62 6.83 -13.40 21.75
C ALA A 62 6.01 -13.12 23.02
N MET A 63 6.58 -13.41 24.19
CA MET A 63 5.96 -13.09 25.46
C MET A 63 5.70 -11.59 25.63
N ALA A 64 6.65 -10.74 25.20
CA ALA A 64 6.44 -9.30 25.18
C ALA A 64 5.25 -8.92 24.29
N ARG A 65 5.09 -9.54 23.11
CA ARG A 65 3.90 -9.32 22.25
C ARG A 65 2.61 -9.75 22.95
N TYR A 66 2.59 -10.83 23.73
CA TYR A 66 1.41 -11.28 24.45
C TYR A 66 1.08 -10.36 25.64
N CYS A 67 2.05 -10.10 26.51
CA CYS A 67 1.88 -9.34 27.75
C CYS A 67 1.63 -7.84 27.53
N ASN A 68 2.12 -7.27 26.43
CA ASN A 68 1.90 -5.84 26.11
C ASN A 68 0.56 -5.58 25.40
N ARG A 69 -0.26 -6.61 25.15
CA ARG A 69 -1.58 -6.41 24.54
C ARG A 69 -2.52 -5.71 25.53
N PRO A 70 -3.37 -4.79 25.05
CA PRO A 70 -4.32 -4.08 25.91
C PRO A 70 -5.29 -5.02 26.63
N ARG A 71 -5.61 -6.19 26.03
CA ARG A 71 -6.44 -7.22 26.70
C ARG A 71 -5.72 -7.82 27.92
N TYR A 72 -4.43 -8.10 27.80
CA TYR A 72 -3.63 -8.64 28.91
C TYR A 72 -3.48 -7.62 30.04
N LEU A 73 -3.12 -6.37 29.69
CA LEU A 73 -3.01 -5.28 30.67
C LEU A 73 -4.32 -5.03 31.43
N LYS A 74 -5.48 -5.16 30.78
CA LYS A 74 -6.81 -5.07 31.43
C LYS A 74 -7.12 -6.25 32.35
N ALA A 75 -6.53 -7.42 32.12
CA ALA A 75 -6.74 -8.59 32.96
C ALA A 75 -5.96 -8.53 34.28
N LEU A 76 -4.90 -7.72 34.34
CA LEU A 76 -4.15 -7.45 35.57
C LEU A 76 -4.99 -6.63 36.55
N ARG A 77 -5.53 -7.31 37.56
CA ARG A 77 -6.29 -6.71 38.67
C ARG A 77 -5.67 -7.14 39.99
N ALA A 78 -5.69 -6.25 40.99
CA ALA A 78 -5.08 -6.52 42.28
C ALA A 78 -5.76 -7.72 42.95
N GLY A 79 -4.95 -8.64 43.49
CA GLY A 79 -5.46 -9.84 44.17
C GLY A 79 -5.89 -10.98 43.24
N VAL A 80 -5.81 -10.84 41.91
CA VAL A 80 -6.04 -11.97 41.00
C VAL A 80 -4.83 -12.92 41.07
N PRO A 81 -5.05 -14.24 41.21
CA PRO A 81 -3.96 -15.20 41.20
C PRO A 81 -3.31 -15.27 39.81
N ARG A 82 -1.98 -15.39 39.79
CA ARG A 82 -1.26 -15.68 38.54
C ARG A 82 -1.34 -17.17 38.24
N ILE A 83 -1.26 -17.55 36.98
CA ILE A 83 -1.42 -18.94 36.54
C ILE A 83 -0.10 -19.47 35.98
N ASP A 84 0.24 -20.71 36.34
CA ASP A 84 1.39 -21.44 35.79
C ASP A 84 1.04 -22.21 34.50
N LEU A 85 1.98 -23.01 33.99
CA LEU A 85 1.78 -23.77 32.75
C LEU A 85 0.69 -24.84 32.87
N GLN A 86 0.44 -25.33 34.09
CA GLN A 86 -0.53 -26.38 34.40
C GLN A 86 -1.91 -25.81 34.78
N GLY A 87 -2.09 -24.49 34.74
CA GLY A 87 -3.34 -23.84 35.10
C GLY A 87 -3.51 -23.63 36.60
N GLN A 88 -2.47 -23.86 37.42
CA GLN A 88 -2.55 -23.70 38.88
C GLN A 88 -2.27 -22.24 39.29
N PRO A 89 -2.96 -21.74 40.33
CA PRO A 89 -2.74 -20.41 40.86
C PRO A 89 -1.40 -20.34 41.62
N VAL A 90 -0.47 -19.50 41.16
CA VAL A 90 0.85 -19.29 41.73
C VAL A 90 1.11 -17.80 41.97
N GLY A 91 0.89 -17.36 43.20
CA GLY A 91 1.09 -15.97 43.61
C GLY A 91 -0.05 -15.05 43.17
N VAL A 92 0.05 -13.77 43.52
CA VAL A 92 -0.99 -12.75 43.27
C VAL A 92 -0.41 -11.54 42.56
N VAL A 93 -1.26 -10.85 41.80
CA VAL A 93 -0.90 -9.55 41.19
C VAL A 93 -0.91 -8.47 42.28
N THR A 94 0.21 -7.76 42.42
CA THR A 94 0.34 -6.67 43.40
C THR A 94 -0.34 -5.39 42.89
N PRO A 95 -0.78 -4.49 43.78
CA PRO A 95 -1.39 -3.22 43.36
C PRO A 95 -0.43 -2.33 42.55
N GLU A 96 0.87 -2.40 42.84
CA GLU A 96 1.92 -1.69 42.09
C GLU A 96 1.96 -2.12 40.62
N GLU A 97 1.92 -3.43 40.35
CA GLU A 97 1.91 -3.97 38.99
C GLU A 97 0.64 -3.58 38.22
N VAL A 98 -0.49 -3.39 38.92
CA VAL A 98 -1.73 -2.88 38.32
C VAL A 98 -1.57 -1.42 37.92
N ALA A 99 -0.94 -0.60 38.76
CA ALA A 99 -0.68 0.81 38.44
C ALA A 99 0.22 0.94 37.20
N GLU A 100 1.29 0.15 37.13
CA GLU A 100 2.16 0.09 35.94
C GLU A 100 1.39 -0.35 34.69
N ALA A 101 0.54 -1.38 34.81
CA ALA A 101 -0.28 -1.86 33.71
C ALA A 101 -1.27 -0.79 33.21
N GLN A 102 -1.83 0.02 34.12
CA GLN A 102 -2.69 1.15 33.77
C GLN A 102 -1.92 2.26 33.04
N ILE A 103 -0.70 2.59 33.48
CA ILE A 103 0.18 3.54 32.80
C ILE A 103 0.50 3.04 31.39
N HIS A 104 0.88 1.77 31.24
CA HIS A 104 1.15 1.15 29.93
C HIS A 104 -0.09 1.12 29.03
N LEU A 105 -1.27 0.87 29.60
CA LEU A 105 -2.52 0.93 28.84
C LEU A 105 -2.84 2.36 28.40
N ALA A 106 -2.56 3.36 29.24
CA ALA A 106 -2.75 4.76 28.91
C ALA A 106 -1.79 5.23 27.81
N THR A 107 -0.50 4.87 27.87
CA THR A 107 0.47 5.16 26.81
C THR A 107 0.14 4.44 25.52
N TRP A 108 -0.26 3.18 25.58
CA TRP A 108 -0.73 2.43 24.41
C TRP A 108 -1.96 3.09 23.77
N LYS A 109 -2.95 3.50 24.58
CA LYS A 109 -4.13 4.26 24.11
C LYS A 109 -3.77 5.64 23.57
N ALA A 110 -2.75 6.30 24.09
CA ALA A 110 -2.31 7.59 23.54
C ALA A 110 -1.63 7.44 22.18
N GLN A 111 -0.92 6.32 21.96
CA GLN A 111 -0.20 6.03 20.71
C GLN A 111 -1.07 5.36 19.64
N HIS A 112 -2.03 4.52 20.05
CA HIS A 112 -2.82 3.66 19.16
C HIS A 112 -4.34 3.79 19.37
N GLY A 113 -4.76 4.53 20.39
CA GLY A 113 -6.17 4.83 20.55
C GLY A 113 -6.60 5.81 19.49
N ASP A 114 -7.79 5.58 18.95
CA ASP A 114 -8.52 6.63 18.26
C ASP A 114 -8.50 7.91 19.10
N PRO A 115 -8.35 9.07 18.48
CA PRO A 115 -8.33 10.31 19.22
C PRO A 115 -9.66 10.46 19.99
N PRO A 116 -9.67 11.18 21.13
CA PRO A 116 -10.84 11.31 22.00
C PRO A 116 -12.09 11.66 21.18
N ALA A 117 -13.30 11.28 21.62
CA ALA A 117 -14.52 11.50 20.84
C ALA A 117 -14.74 12.97 20.38
N ALA A 118 -14.09 13.94 21.04
CA ALA A 118 -14.02 15.35 20.61
C ALA A 118 -13.25 15.61 19.29
N SER A 119 -12.48 14.63 18.79
CA SER A 119 -11.79 14.66 17.50
C SER A 119 -12.28 13.54 16.55
N ARG A 120 -13.28 12.75 16.95
CA ARG A 120 -14.07 11.93 16.01
C ARG A 120 -15.14 12.73 15.25
N SER A 121 -15.25 14.04 15.53
CA SER A 121 -15.92 15.02 14.69
C SER A 121 -14.93 15.82 13.83
N SER A 122 -13.85 15.18 13.39
CA SER A 122 -13.39 15.43 12.02
C SER A 122 -13.79 14.23 11.18
N GLU A 123 -15.11 14.01 11.06
CA GLU A 123 -15.66 13.51 9.81
C GLU A 123 -14.92 14.25 8.71
N SER A 124 -14.28 13.52 7.80
CA SER A 124 -13.42 14.13 6.80
C SER A 124 -14.13 15.36 6.24
N VAL A 125 -13.58 16.55 6.48
CA VAL A 125 -14.19 17.82 6.02
C VAL A 125 -14.26 17.84 4.49
N PHE A 126 -13.58 16.89 3.86
CA PHE A 126 -13.67 16.64 2.44
C PHE A 126 -14.92 15.85 2.10
N PRO A 127 -15.70 16.33 1.11
CA PRO A 127 -16.83 15.59 0.59
C PRO A 127 -16.38 14.24 0.00
N LEU A 128 -17.28 13.26 -0.05
CA LEU A 128 -17.04 11.98 -0.73
C LEU A 128 -16.72 12.21 -2.21
N ASN A 129 -15.93 11.32 -2.83
CA ASN A 129 -15.53 11.43 -4.24
C ASN A 129 -16.72 11.54 -5.21
N ASP A 130 -17.87 10.97 -4.84
CA ASP A 130 -19.08 11.00 -5.66
C ASP A 130 -19.96 12.26 -5.42
N THR A 131 -19.49 13.20 -4.59
CA THR A 131 -20.23 14.44 -4.30
C THR A 131 -20.28 15.32 -5.55
N PRO A 132 -21.47 15.70 -6.06
CA PRO A 132 -21.58 16.57 -7.24
C PRO A 132 -20.93 17.94 -7.03
N VAL A 133 -20.21 18.44 -8.04
CA VAL A 133 -19.57 19.76 -7.99
C VAL A 133 -20.62 20.88 -8.08
N PRO A 134 -20.65 21.86 -7.16
CA PRO A 134 -21.59 22.99 -7.22
C PRO A 134 -21.37 23.88 -8.44
N LYS A 135 -22.44 24.56 -8.90
CA LYS A 135 -22.43 25.33 -10.16
C LYS A 135 -21.42 26.47 -10.18
N GLU A 136 -21.17 27.09 -9.03
CA GLU A 136 -20.19 28.17 -8.83
C GLU A 136 -18.73 27.71 -9.00
N HIS A 137 -18.47 26.40 -8.91
CA HIS A 137 -17.16 25.80 -9.17
C HIS A 137 -17.00 25.28 -10.60
N LEU A 138 -18.04 25.40 -11.44
CA LEU A 138 -17.97 24.96 -12.84
C LEU A 138 -17.37 26.07 -13.72
N VAL A 139 -16.39 25.69 -14.53
CA VAL A 139 -15.84 26.54 -15.59
C VAL A 139 -16.17 25.96 -16.96
N PRO A 140 -16.41 26.78 -17.99
CA PRO A 140 -16.64 26.28 -19.33
C PRO A 140 -15.37 25.60 -19.88
N GLY A 141 -15.54 24.48 -20.57
CA GLY A 141 -14.44 23.71 -21.16
C GLY A 141 -14.88 22.97 -22.41
N ARG A 142 -13.90 22.47 -23.18
CA ARG A 142 -14.12 21.64 -24.37
C ARG A 142 -13.65 20.22 -24.07
N LEU A 143 -14.50 19.24 -24.37
CA LEU A 143 -14.16 17.82 -24.27
C LEU A 143 -13.55 17.33 -25.59
N GLU A 144 -12.35 16.75 -25.51
CA GLU A 144 -11.71 16.02 -26.61
C GLU A 144 -11.40 14.59 -26.16
N LEU A 145 -11.82 13.61 -26.95
CA LEU A 145 -11.59 12.19 -26.69
C LEU A 145 -10.48 11.69 -27.60
N THR A 146 -9.65 10.78 -27.09
CA THR A 146 -8.59 10.12 -27.86
C THR A 146 -8.67 8.62 -27.66
N VAL A 147 -8.83 7.87 -28.75
CA VAL A 147 -8.76 6.42 -28.76
C VAL A 147 -7.47 5.97 -29.46
N LYS A 148 -6.78 4.98 -28.88
CA LYS A 148 -5.55 4.40 -29.43
C LYS A 148 -5.80 2.99 -29.91
N PHE A 149 -5.27 2.65 -31.07
CA PHE A 149 -5.41 1.34 -31.68
C PHE A 149 -4.15 0.97 -32.47
N SER A 150 -3.91 -0.33 -32.62
CA SER A 150 -2.73 -0.88 -33.31
C SER A 150 -3.09 -1.80 -34.48
N GLU A 151 -4.39 -1.92 -34.78
CA GLU A 151 -4.91 -2.75 -35.87
C GLU A 151 -5.69 -1.88 -36.85
N LEU A 152 -5.56 -2.15 -38.14
CA LEU A 152 -6.29 -1.39 -39.16
C LEU A 152 -7.79 -1.68 -39.05
N PRO A 153 -8.64 -0.67 -38.76
CA PRO A 153 -10.08 -0.86 -38.72
C PRO A 153 -10.62 -1.08 -40.13
N ARG A 154 -11.79 -1.71 -40.25
CA ARG A 154 -12.44 -1.91 -41.56
C ARG A 154 -12.95 -0.56 -42.10
N PRO A 155 -12.52 -0.11 -43.29
CA PRO A 155 -12.98 1.16 -43.85
C PRO A 155 -14.39 1.05 -44.43
N LEU A 156 -15.23 2.06 -44.18
CA LEU A 156 -16.53 2.24 -44.82
C LEU A 156 -16.54 3.57 -45.57
N ALA A 157 -16.62 3.54 -46.90
CA ALA A 157 -16.72 4.77 -47.70
C ALA A 157 -18.07 5.46 -47.47
N VAL A 158 -18.04 6.75 -47.16
CA VAL A 158 -19.21 7.61 -46.94
C VAL A 158 -19.05 8.92 -47.71
N GLN A 159 -20.11 9.73 -47.78
CA GLN A 159 -20.12 10.99 -48.54
C GLN A 159 -18.91 11.90 -48.21
N ASP A 160 -18.58 12.02 -46.92
CA ASP A 160 -17.56 12.96 -46.43
C ASP A 160 -16.17 12.32 -46.24
N GLY A 161 -15.98 11.05 -46.63
CA GLY A 161 -14.69 10.38 -46.52
C GLY A 161 -14.77 8.88 -46.24
N VAL A 162 -13.99 8.43 -45.27
CA VAL A 162 -13.93 7.02 -44.83
C VAL A 162 -14.35 6.97 -43.36
N LYS A 163 -15.50 6.38 -43.09
CA LYS A 163 -15.96 6.08 -41.73
C LYS A 163 -15.18 4.88 -41.21
N ILE A 164 -14.64 5.01 -40.00
CA ILE A 164 -13.99 3.94 -39.25
C ILE A 164 -14.66 3.77 -37.89
N GLY A 165 -14.59 2.56 -37.35
CA GLY A 165 -15.10 2.22 -36.02
C GLY A 165 -14.02 1.48 -35.24
N ILE A 166 -13.86 1.84 -33.97
CA ILE A 166 -12.92 1.22 -33.04
C ILE A 166 -13.72 0.76 -31.83
N GLU A 167 -13.70 -0.53 -31.58
CA GLU A 167 -14.36 -1.14 -30.43
C GLU A 167 -13.48 -0.94 -29.18
N THR A 168 -14.08 -0.41 -28.11
CA THR A 168 -13.46 -0.24 -26.79
C THR A 168 -14.36 -0.87 -25.72
N GLY A 169 -13.86 -0.99 -24.48
CA GLY A 169 -14.66 -1.53 -23.37
C GLY A 169 -15.88 -0.68 -23.02
N GLU A 170 -15.88 0.59 -23.43
CA GLU A 170 -16.93 1.59 -23.18
C GLU A 170 -17.92 1.74 -24.35
N GLY A 171 -17.67 1.07 -25.49
CA GLY A 171 -18.51 1.12 -26.69
C GLY A 171 -17.71 1.24 -27.99
N VAL A 172 -18.38 1.61 -29.08
CA VAL A 172 -17.76 1.79 -30.39
C VAL A 172 -17.50 3.26 -30.66
N VAL A 173 -16.24 3.63 -30.80
CA VAL A 173 -15.83 4.98 -31.21
C VAL A 173 -15.82 5.06 -32.74
N THR A 174 -16.61 5.97 -33.32
CA THR A 174 -16.67 6.18 -34.77
C THR A 174 -16.23 7.57 -35.19
N ALA A 175 -15.59 7.66 -36.36
CA ALA A 175 -15.17 8.93 -36.95
C ALA A 175 -15.13 8.83 -38.48
N ILE A 176 -15.32 9.97 -39.15
CA ILE A 176 -15.17 10.08 -40.62
C ILE A 176 -13.85 10.76 -40.92
N LEU A 177 -12.92 10.00 -41.50
CA LEU A 177 -11.60 10.48 -41.88
C LEU A 177 -11.57 10.92 -43.36
N PRO A 178 -10.89 12.03 -43.69
CA PRO A 178 -10.55 12.34 -45.07
C PRO A 178 -9.74 11.21 -45.72
N ARG A 179 -10.04 10.91 -46.99
CA ARG A 179 -9.35 9.85 -47.76
C ARG A 179 -7.82 9.96 -47.74
N LYS A 180 -7.28 11.19 -47.72
CA LYS A 180 -5.83 11.44 -47.63
C LYS A 180 -5.23 10.95 -46.31
N ILE A 181 -5.96 11.10 -45.20
CA ILE A 181 -5.53 10.65 -43.88
C ILE A 181 -5.63 9.12 -43.79
N TRP A 182 -6.71 8.54 -44.31
CA TRP A 182 -6.88 7.08 -44.39
C TRP A 182 -5.71 6.39 -45.12
N ARG A 183 -5.33 6.89 -46.30
CA ARG A 183 -4.18 6.34 -47.05
C ARG A 183 -2.86 6.38 -46.28
N LYS A 184 -2.64 7.42 -45.46
CA LYS A 184 -1.44 7.50 -44.60
C LYS A 184 -1.46 6.46 -43.48
N LEU A 185 -2.63 6.16 -42.93
CA LEU A 185 -2.80 5.11 -41.93
C LEU A 185 -2.56 3.73 -42.56
N GLU A 186 -3.12 3.45 -43.74
CA GLU A 186 -2.88 2.21 -44.49
C GLU A 186 -1.38 2.02 -44.78
N GLN A 187 -0.73 3.06 -45.30
CA GLN A 187 0.70 3.05 -45.57
C GLN A 187 1.51 2.78 -44.29
N ALA A 188 1.18 3.44 -43.18
CA ALA A 188 1.89 3.24 -41.92
C ALA A 188 1.72 1.83 -41.36
N ALA A 189 0.56 1.20 -41.57
CA ALA A 189 0.33 -0.18 -41.17
C ALA A 189 1.03 -1.20 -42.08
N GLN A 190 1.31 -0.84 -43.33
CA GLN A 190 2.08 -1.67 -44.26
C GLN A 190 3.59 -1.54 -44.04
N ASP A 191 4.08 -0.31 -43.80
CA ASP A 191 5.51 -0.02 -43.67
C ASP A 191 6.08 -0.45 -42.32
N LYS A 192 5.24 -0.61 -41.29
CA LYS A 192 5.68 -0.73 -39.91
C LYS A 192 5.06 -1.96 -39.25
N PRO A 193 5.88 -2.93 -38.79
CA PRO A 193 5.36 -4.13 -38.13
C PRO A 193 4.76 -3.84 -36.74
N TYR A 194 5.13 -2.72 -36.11
CA TYR A 194 4.63 -2.31 -34.79
C TYR A 194 4.28 -0.82 -34.80
N TRP A 195 2.99 -0.52 -34.97
CA TRP A 195 2.47 0.84 -34.97
C TRP A 195 1.32 1.00 -33.97
N VAL A 196 1.11 2.23 -33.54
CA VAL A 196 -0.08 2.63 -32.77
C VAL A 196 -0.57 3.95 -33.35
N ALA A 197 -1.85 4.04 -33.69
CA ALA A 197 -2.49 5.30 -34.06
C ALA A 197 -3.29 5.83 -32.88
N ALA A 198 -3.25 7.15 -32.70
CA ALA A 198 -4.15 7.90 -31.84
C ALA A 198 -5.15 8.65 -32.73
N LEU A 199 -6.44 8.34 -32.57
CA LEU A 199 -7.55 9.07 -33.17
C LEU A 199 -8.16 9.98 -32.10
N SER A 200 -8.06 11.28 -32.31
CA SER A 200 -8.56 12.30 -31.38
C SER A 200 -9.62 13.16 -32.03
N GLY A 201 -10.65 13.58 -31.29
CA GLY A 201 -11.68 14.47 -31.80
C GLY A 201 -12.61 15.00 -30.72
N ALA A 202 -13.40 16.01 -31.06
CA ALA A 202 -14.45 16.53 -30.19
C ALA A 202 -15.62 15.55 -30.15
N LEU A 203 -16.29 15.41 -29.01
CA LEU A 203 -17.48 14.56 -28.92
C LEU A 203 -18.66 15.18 -29.68
N GLU A 204 -19.20 14.48 -30.67
CA GLU A 204 -20.42 14.89 -31.39
C GLU A 204 -21.67 14.29 -30.75
N ARG A 205 -21.66 12.97 -30.56
CA ARG A 205 -22.78 12.22 -29.98
C ARG A 205 -22.23 11.04 -29.19
N ALA A 206 -22.71 10.87 -27.96
CA ALA A 206 -22.48 9.65 -27.17
C ALA A 206 -23.82 9.01 -26.85
N THR A 207 -23.90 7.70 -27.06
CA THR A 207 -24.98 6.82 -26.60
C THR A 207 -24.38 5.79 -25.65
N ALA A 208 -25.19 4.86 -25.13
CA ALA A 208 -24.69 3.81 -24.25
C ALA A 208 -23.62 2.90 -24.90
N THR A 209 -23.60 2.81 -26.24
CA THR A 209 -22.73 1.87 -26.97
C THR A 209 -21.98 2.48 -28.16
N GLU A 210 -22.30 3.69 -28.58
CA GLU A 210 -21.66 4.35 -29.73
C GLU A 210 -21.26 5.79 -29.38
N ILE A 211 -20.02 6.15 -29.71
CA ILE A 211 -19.42 7.46 -29.49
C ILE A 211 -18.92 7.99 -30.84
N THR A 212 -19.50 9.09 -31.32
CA THR A 212 -19.13 9.73 -32.60
C THR A 212 -18.22 10.93 -32.35
N LEU A 213 -17.08 10.97 -33.05
CA LEU A 213 -16.11 12.07 -32.97
C LEU A 213 -16.24 13.04 -34.16
N LYS A 214 -16.23 14.33 -33.86
CA LYS A 214 -16.14 15.44 -34.81
C LYS A 214 -14.71 15.95 -34.92
N TYR A 215 -14.35 16.43 -36.12
CA TYR A 215 -13.03 16.96 -36.44
C TYR A 215 -11.88 15.99 -36.08
N PRO A 216 -11.94 14.74 -36.58
CA PRO A 216 -10.97 13.73 -36.19
C PRO A 216 -9.56 14.09 -36.68
N THR A 217 -8.60 13.96 -35.78
CA THR A 217 -7.17 14.06 -36.05
C THR A 217 -6.54 12.69 -35.78
N LEU A 218 -5.61 12.30 -36.65
CA LEU A 218 -4.99 10.98 -36.57
C LEU A 218 -3.46 11.13 -36.56
N GLN A 219 -2.82 10.55 -35.55
CA GLN A 219 -1.37 10.52 -35.38
C GLN A 219 -0.91 9.07 -35.30
N VAL A 220 0.06 8.68 -36.12
CA VAL A 220 0.62 7.31 -36.12
C VAL A 220 2.03 7.34 -35.52
N PHE A 221 2.26 6.47 -34.56
CA PHE A 221 3.52 6.30 -33.84
C PHE A 221 4.13 4.94 -34.18
N GLU A 222 5.45 4.90 -34.33
CA GLU A 222 6.19 3.63 -34.39
C GLU A 222 6.46 3.17 -32.96
N LYS A 223 6.03 1.96 -32.62
CA LYS A 223 6.37 1.38 -31.31
C LYS A 223 7.59 0.50 -31.50
N LYS A 224 8.73 0.91 -30.95
CA LYS A 224 9.87 0.01 -30.79
C LYS A 224 9.45 -1.09 -29.82
N SER A 225 9.61 -2.36 -30.20
CA SER A 225 9.20 -3.49 -29.38
C SER A 225 9.75 -3.34 -27.95
N ARG A 226 8.86 -3.24 -26.98
CA ARG A 226 9.20 -3.64 -25.61
C ARG A 226 9.19 -5.17 -25.66
N PRO A 227 10.32 -5.85 -25.39
CA PRO A 227 10.30 -7.30 -25.37
C PRO A 227 9.34 -7.74 -24.25
N GLU A 228 8.21 -8.34 -24.64
CA GLU A 228 7.43 -9.18 -23.73
C GLU A 228 8.08 -10.55 -23.71
N GLY A 229 8.60 -10.94 -22.55
CA GLY A 229 9.22 -12.25 -22.37
C GLY A 229 10.08 -12.33 -21.11
N LEU A 230 9.47 -12.18 -19.94
CA LEU A 230 9.87 -12.91 -18.72
C LEU A 230 8.64 -13.05 -17.81
N PRO A 231 8.16 -14.28 -17.53
CA PRO A 231 7.16 -14.50 -16.49
C PRO A 231 7.79 -14.23 -15.12
N ALA A 232 6.96 -13.79 -14.18
CA ALA A 232 7.35 -13.59 -12.79
C ALA A 232 7.98 -14.86 -12.19
N GLY A 233 9.21 -14.76 -11.66
CA GLY A 233 9.85 -15.83 -10.93
C GLY A 233 11.32 -15.56 -10.64
N GLU A 234 11.65 -15.56 -9.36
CA GLU A 234 13.00 -15.68 -8.79
C GLU A 234 13.97 -14.49 -8.92
N ALA A 235 14.13 -13.77 -7.81
CA ALA A 235 15.43 -13.24 -7.46
C ALA A 235 16.31 -14.39 -6.96
N PRO A 236 17.53 -14.53 -7.48
CA PRO A 236 18.64 -14.86 -6.61
C PRO A 236 19.75 -13.81 -6.66
N ALA A 237 20.38 -13.73 -5.50
CA ALA A 237 21.34 -12.78 -4.98
C ALA A 237 22.66 -12.68 -5.79
N PRO A 238 23.45 -11.61 -5.56
CA PRO A 238 24.68 -11.34 -6.29
C PRO A 238 25.87 -12.14 -5.75
N SER A 239 26.54 -12.92 -6.61
CA SER A 239 27.89 -13.46 -6.36
C SER A 239 28.46 -14.01 -7.68
N GLY A 240 29.66 -13.68 -8.15
CA GLY A 240 30.69 -12.78 -7.65
C GLY A 240 31.93 -12.84 -8.55
N ARG A 241 32.80 -11.82 -8.36
CA ARG A 241 34.25 -11.77 -8.67
C ARG A 241 34.62 -11.72 -10.17
N GLU A 242 35.57 -10.91 -10.63
CA GLU A 242 36.82 -10.50 -10.00
C GLU A 242 37.32 -9.14 -10.55
N VAL A 243 37.93 -8.38 -9.65
CA VAL A 243 38.47 -7.03 -9.82
C VAL A 243 39.87 -7.07 -10.42
N LYS A 244 40.22 -6.08 -11.25
CA LYS A 244 41.62 -5.63 -11.33
C LYS A 244 41.70 -4.11 -11.14
N GLU A 245 42.32 -3.78 -10.03
CA GLU A 245 42.60 -2.48 -9.40
C GLU A 245 43.70 -1.72 -10.15
N PRO A 246 43.70 -0.38 -10.10
CA PRO A 246 44.71 0.25 -9.24
C PRO A 246 44.14 1.38 -8.34
N GLU A 247 44.62 1.40 -7.10
CA GLU A 247 44.42 2.43 -6.05
C GLU A 247 45.15 3.78 -6.35
N PRO A 248 45.17 4.79 -5.43
CA PRO A 248 44.05 5.54 -4.84
C PRO A 248 44.30 7.06 -4.92
N VAL A 249 43.26 7.90 -5.04
CA VAL A 249 43.40 9.34 -4.71
C VAL A 249 42.26 9.77 -3.80
N VAL A 250 42.61 9.91 -2.52
CA VAL A 250 41.77 10.46 -1.46
C VAL A 250 41.60 11.95 -1.67
N SER A 251 40.37 12.43 -1.78
CA SER A 251 40.02 13.82 -1.46
C SER A 251 38.58 13.90 -0.99
N ARG A 252 38.41 13.99 0.33
CA ARG A 252 37.16 14.35 0.99
C ARG A 252 36.93 15.84 0.76
N LEU A 253 35.83 16.22 0.10
CA LEU A 253 35.35 17.60 0.19
C LEU A 253 34.26 17.70 1.26
N ASN A 254 34.58 18.58 2.19
CA ASN A 254 33.93 18.92 3.44
C ASN A 254 32.81 19.94 3.13
N TYR A 255 31.54 19.62 3.41
CA TYR A 255 30.46 20.59 3.30
C TYR A 255 30.24 21.31 4.63
N PRO A 256 30.28 22.66 4.68
CA PRO A 256 29.96 23.39 5.90
C PRO A 256 28.43 23.46 6.12
N PRO A 257 27.96 23.43 7.38
CA PRO A 257 26.54 23.55 7.70
C PRO A 257 26.05 25.01 7.58
N LEU A 258 24.86 25.18 6.98
CA LEU A 258 24.16 26.47 6.90
C LEU A 258 23.67 26.89 8.29
N SER A 259 24.22 27.99 8.82
CA SER A 259 23.76 28.65 10.05
C SER A 259 22.83 29.82 9.71
N LEU A 260 21.65 29.85 10.34
CA LEU A 260 20.74 30.98 10.42
C LEU A 260 21.11 31.87 11.62
N LYS A 261 21.34 33.17 11.39
CA LYS A 261 21.13 34.38 12.24
C LYS A 261 22.03 35.50 11.67
N GLY A 262 21.67 36.77 11.51
CA GLY A 262 20.52 37.61 11.82
C GLY A 262 20.97 39.09 11.75
N ARG A 263 20.02 40.01 11.48
CA ARG A 263 20.06 41.50 11.59
C ARG A 263 21.10 42.29 10.79
N ARG A 264 20.62 43.33 10.11
CA ARG A 264 21.13 44.70 10.28
C ARG A 264 20.02 45.72 10.10
N SER A 265 19.96 46.59 11.10
CA SER A 265 19.29 47.87 11.20
C SER A 265 19.72 48.84 10.10
N ALA A 266 18.75 49.53 9.51
CA ALA A 266 18.98 50.80 8.82
C ALA A 266 18.12 51.87 9.51
N SER A 267 18.80 52.76 10.20
CA SER A 267 18.35 54.08 10.63
C SER A 267 18.13 54.98 9.42
N ASN A 268 17.10 55.83 9.45
CA ASN A 268 17.09 57.08 8.71
C ASN A 268 16.52 58.21 9.61
N PRO A 269 16.97 59.47 9.43
CA PRO A 269 16.92 60.53 10.44
C PRO A 269 15.72 61.49 10.29
N ASP A 270 15.55 62.27 11.36
CA ASP A 270 14.80 63.54 11.58
C ASP A 270 13.45 63.77 10.86
#